data_AF-A0A2G9H462-F1
#
_entry.id   AF-A0A2G9H462-F1
#
_cell.length_a   1.000
_cell.length_b   1.000
_cell.length_c   1.000
_cell.angle_alpha   90.00
_cell.angle_beta   90.00
_cell.angle_gamma   90.00
#
_symmetry.space_group_name_H-M   'P 1'
#
loop_
_entity.id
_entity.type
_entity.pdbx_description
1 polymer ?
#
loop_
_entity_poly.entity_id
_entity_poly.type
_entity_poly.pdbx_seq_one_letter_code
_entity_poly.pdbx_strand_id
1 'polypeptide(L)'
;MGLRSSICNAGSWAARGGLDKIDLCNAPFAARLRHFRGRACKYMGPHSIRQRGAHTPANWWSSVACTQLSNDKLTKLNWARNNYMIYDYYNDFKKYNGLMPGECSKPQH
;
A
#
# COMPACT_ATOMS: atom_id res chain seq x y z
N MET A 1 8.83 12.19 -2.34
CA MET A 1 7.42 11.84 -2.05
C MET A 1 6.98 12.54 -0.77
N GLY A 2 5.70 12.89 -0.67
CA GLY A 2 5.09 13.47 0.53
C GLY A 2 3.89 12.61 0.97
N LEU A 3 3.60 12.60 2.26
CA LEU A 3 2.44 11.90 2.82
C LEU A 3 1.18 12.78 2.67
N ARG A 4 0.07 12.20 2.23
CA ARG A 4 -1.22 12.88 2.07
C ARG A 4 -2.34 12.01 2.64
N SER A 5 -3.38 12.65 3.17
CA SER A 5 -4.64 12.00 3.53
C SER A 5 -5.80 12.90 3.12
N SER A 6 -6.86 12.29 2.61
CA SER A 6 -8.03 12.98 2.08
C SER A 6 -9.26 12.09 2.20
N ILE A 7 -10.41 12.69 2.50
CA ILE A 7 -11.72 12.11 2.30
C ILE A 7 -12.35 12.79 1.08
N CYS A 8 -12.79 12.02 0.09
CA CYS A 8 -13.36 12.55 -1.14
C CYS A 8 -14.44 11.63 -1.70
N ASN A 9 -15.34 12.19 -2.51
CA ASN A 9 -16.33 11.43 -3.26
C ASN A 9 -15.67 10.81 -4.50
N ALA A 10 -15.86 9.51 -4.70
CA ALA A 10 -15.37 8.75 -5.84
C ALA A 10 -16.48 7.88 -6.46
N GLY A 11 -17.69 8.43 -6.59
CA GLY A 11 -18.89 7.72 -7.02
C GLY A 11 -18.85 7.11 -8.43
N SER A 12 -17.85 7.41 -9.26
CA SER A 12 -17.68 6.74 -10.55
C SER A 12 -17.10 5.32 -10.45
N TRP A 13 -16.47 4.95 -9.33
CA TRP A 13 -15.80 3.65 -9.21
C TRP A 13 -15.80 3.02 -7.80
N ALA A 14 -15.97 3.79 -6.72
CA ALA A 14 -15.65 3.33 -5.37
C ALA A 14 -16.52 2.18 -4.83
N ALA A 15 -17.84 2.21 -5.03
CA ALA A 15 -18.77 1.22 -4.49
C ALA A 15 -19.45 0.42 -5.61
N ARG A 16 -19.33 -0.91 -5.55
CA ARG A 16 -19.75 -1.85 -6.62
C ARG A 16 -19.34 -1.39 -8.03
N GLY A 17 -18.08 -0.96 -8.18
CA GLY A 17 -17.57 -0.46 -9.46
C GLY A 17 -18.25 0.83 -9.95
N GLY A 18 -18.85 1.61 -9.05
CA GLY A 18 -19.57 2.85 -9.36
C GLY A 18 -21.09 2.70 -9.49
N LEU A 19 -21.65 1.52 -9.24
CA LEU A 19 -23.10 1.29 -9.28
C LEU A 19 -23.82 1.95 -8.09
N ASP A 20 -23.18 2.01 -6.93
CA ASP A 20 -23.73 2.68 -5.76
C ASP A 20 -23.19 4.11 -5.65
N LYS A 21 -24.09 5.09 -5.70
CA LYS A 21 -23.75 6.50 -5.51
C LYS A 21 -23.88 6.88 -4.04
N ILE A 22 -23.09 7.87 -3.63
CA ILE A 22 -23.18 8.43 -2.28
C ILE A 22 -24.55 9.09 -2.08
N ASP A 23 -25.20 8.78 -0.97
CA ASP A 23 -26.40 9.48 -0.54
C ASP A 23 -26.00 10.67 0.36
N LEU A 24 -26.07 11.87 -0.21
CA LEU A 24 -25.67 13.11 0.47
C LEU A 24 -26.57 13.48 1.65
N CYS A 25 -27.77 12.89 1.78
CA CYS A 25 -28.62 13.07 2.95
C CYS A 25 -27.97 12.51 4.24
N ASN A 26 -27.03 11.57 4.12
CA ASN A 26 -26.29 11.01 5.25
C ASN A 26 -25.04 11.82 5.65
N ALA A 27 -24.85 13.00 5.06
CA ALA A 27 -23.77 13.89 5.45
C ALA A 27 -23.94 14.39 6.91
N PRO A 28 -22.84 14.68 7.63
CA PRO A 28 -21.45 14.72 7.16
C PRO A 28 -20.73 13.36 7.19
N PHE A 29 -19.91 13.11 6.16
CA PHE A 29 -18.97 11.98 6.15
C PHE A 29 -17.67 12.39 6.85
N ALA A 30 -17.35 11.73 7.96
CA ALA A 30 -16.20 12.09 8.79
C ALA A 30 -15.21 10.93 8.93
N ALA A 31 -13.94 11.18 8.61
CA ALA A 31 -12.82 10.30 8.93
C ALA A 31 -11.98 10.92 10.04
N ARG A 32 -11.58 10.12 11.04
CA ARG A 32 -10.75 10.58 12.16
C ARG A 32 -9.42 9.84 12.16
N LEU A 33 -8.33 10.58 12.08
CA LEU A 33 -6.96 10.06 12.16
C LEU A 33 -6.36 10.41 13.52
N ARG A 34 -5.63 9.48 14.12
CA ARG A 34 -4.94 9.67 15.39
C ARG A 34 -3.56 9.03 15.33
N HIS A 35 -2.69 9.43 16.26
CA HIS A 35 -1.36 8.82 16.46
C HIS A 35 -0.45 8.87 15.21
N PHE A 36 -0.42 9.99 14.49
CA PHE A 36 0.53 10.15 13.39
C PHE A 36 1.98 10.06 13.90
N ARG A 37 2.75 9.12 13.34
CA ARG A 37 4.17 8.88 13.66
C ARG A 37 4.99 8.80 12.37
N GLY A 38 5.46 9.94 11.89
CA GLY A 38 6.34 10.00 10.72
C GLY A 38 7.76 9.56 11.07
N ARG A 39 8.13 8.32 10.73
CA ARG A 39 9.52 7.83 10.74
C ARG A 39 9.95 7.57 9.31
N ALA A 40 10.72 8.50 8.75
CA ALA A 40 11.17 8.43 7.37
C ALA A 40 12.52 9.13 7.23
N CYS A 41 13.26 8.77 6.18
CA CYS A 41 14.45 9.52 5.81
C CYS A 41 14.08 10.68 4.88
N LYS A 42 14.23 11.93 5.36
CA LYS A 42 13.87 13.13 4.60
C LYS A 42 14.82 13.34 3.42
N TYR A 43 14.26 13.68 2.26
CA TYR A 43 15.04 14.11 1.10
C TYR A 43 15.50 15.56 1.30
N MET A 44 16.81 15.79 1.34
CA MET A 44 17.44 17.11 1.50
C MET A 44 18.36 17.45 0.31
N GLY A 45 18.10 16.87 -0.87
CA GLY A 45 18.95 17.01 -2.06
C GLY A 45 19.82 15.77 -2.34
N PRO A 46 20.62 15.79 -3.43
CA PRO A 46 21.34 14.61 -3.92
C PRO A 46 22.28 13.97 -2.89
N HIS A 47 23.00 14.77 -2.08
CA HIS A 47 23.93 14.25 -1.06
C HIS A 47 23.26 13.37 -0.01
N SER A 48 21.99 13.62 0.30
CA SER A 48 21.25 12.84 1.29
C SER A 48 20.89 11.42 0.82
N ILE A 49 21.02 11.09 -0.48
CA ILE A 49 20.69 9.75 -1.04
C ILE A 49 21.45 8.63 -0.32
N ARG A 50 22.78 8.77 -0.18
CA ARG A 50 23.63 7.74 0.44
C ARG A 50 23.28 7.52 1.91
N GLN A 51 22.85 8.58 2.60
CA GLN A 51 22.50 8.54 4.03
C GLN A 51 21.14 7.86 4.29
N ARG A 52 20.22 7.81 3.29
CA ARG A 52 18.89 7.20 3.46
C ARG A 52 18.90 5.68 3.45
N GLY A 53 19.84 5.09 2.72
CA GLY A 53 20.04 3.64 2.64
C GLY A 53 21.06 3.10 3.63
N ALA A 54 21.75 3.98 4.37
CA ALA A 54 22.80 3.58 5.28
C ALA A 54 22.24 2.75 6.45
N HIS A 55 22.90 1.61 6.72
CA HIS A 55 22.63 0.74 7.87
C HIS A 55 23.02 1.42 9.17
N THR A 56 22.06 2.10 9.77
CA THR A 56 22.20 2.78 11.07
C THR A 56 21.02 2.42 11.95
N PRO A 57 21.17 2.45 13.29
CA PRO A 57 20.03 2.24 14.20
C PRO A 57 18.86 3.20 13.96
N ALA A 58 19.16 4.44 13.52
CA ALA A 58 18.15 5.43 13.14
C ALA A 58 17.33 5.01 11.91
N ASN A 59 17.96 4.32 10.95
CA ASN A 59 17.34 3.74 9.76
C ASN A 59 17.09 2.23 9.94
N TRP A 60 16.43 1.84 11.04
CA TRP A 60 16.20 0.42 11.39
C TRP A 60 15.59 -0.42 10.25
N TRP A 61 14.78 0.21 9.39
CA TRP A 61 14.15 -0.42 8.21
C TRP A 61 15.17 -0.89 7.16
N SER A 62 16.40 -0.41 7.21
CA SER A 62 17.49 -0.85 6.31
C SER A 62 18.15 -2.15 6.78
N SER A 63 17.85 -2.65 7.98
CA SER A 63 18.45 -3.89 8.49
C SER A 63 18.05 -5.11 7.65
N VAL A 64 18.89 -6.15 7.65
CA VAL A 64 18.62 -7.45 6.98
C VAL A 64 17.31 -8.08 7.47
N ALA A 65 16.96 -7.88 8.75
CA ALA A 65 15.69 -8.36 9.30
C ALA A 65 14.45 -7.70 8.66
N CYS A 66 14.62 -6.57 7.97
CA CYS A 66 13.55 -5.84 7.30
C CYS A 66 13.54 -6.05 5.77
N THR A 67 14.42 -6.89 5.21
CA THR A 67 14.47 -7.13 3.75
C THR A 67 13.46 -8.18 3.28
N GLN A 68 12.94 -9.01 4.19
CA GLN A 68 11.96 -10.05 3.90
C GLN A 68 11.00 -10.24 5.07
N LEU A 69 9.81 -10.78 4.81
CA LEU A 69 8.90 -11.18 5.87
C LEU A 69 9.42 -12.43 6.59
N SER A 70 9.13 -12.54 7.88
CA SER A 70 9.31 -13.80 8.61
C SER A 70 8.21 -14.79 8.21
N ASN A 71 8.44 -16.09 8.43
CA ASN A 71 7.47 -17.15 8.13
C ASN A 71 6.09 -16.87 8.75
N ASP A 72 6.04 -16.42 10.01
CA ASP A 72 4.77 -16.08 10.67
C ASP A 72 4.02 -14.93 9.99
N LYS A 73 4.76 -13.91 9.52
CA LYS A 73 4.16 -12.77 8.79
C LYS A 73 3.66 -13.22 7.42
N LEU A 74 4.42 -14.09 6.74
CA LEU A 74 4.03 -14.67 5.46
C LEU A 74 2.77 -15.53 5.59
N THR A 75 2.66 -16.34 6.64
CA THR A 75 1.45 -17.12 6.94
C THR A 75 0.23 -16.23 7.12
N LYS A 76 0.37 -15.12 7.86
CA LYS A 76 -0.72 -14.14 8.05
C LYS A 76 -1.11 -13.44 6.75
N LEU A 77 -0.13 -13.07 5.93
CA LEU A 77 -0.37 -12.50 4.61
C LEU A 77 -1.14 -13.48 3.71
N ASN A 78 -0.73 -14.75 3.69
CA ASN A 78 -1.40 -15.79 2.91
C ASN A 78 -2.82 -16.05 3.43
N TRP A 79 -3.05 -16.05 4.74
CA TRP A 79 -4.39 -16.15 5.31
C TRP A 79 -5.28 -14.98 4.87
N ALA A 80 -4.78 -13.75 4.92
CA ALA A 80 -5.53 -12.57 4.47
C ALA A 80 -5.88 -12.66 2.97
N ARG A 81 -4.92 -13.09 2.14
CA ARG A 81 -5.13 -13.33 0.71
C ARG A 81 -6.18 -14.39 0.44
N ASN A 82 -6.09 -15.54 1.11
CA ASN A 82 -6.98 -16.67 0.88
C ASN A 82 -8.42 -16.44 1.39
N ASN A 83 -8.62 -15.57 2.38
CA ASN A 83 -9.92 -15.41 3.04
C ASN A 83 -10.62 -14.07 2.74
N TYR A 84 -9.90 -13.01 2.37
CA TYR A 84 -10.47 -11.65 2.25
C TYR A 84 -10.14 -10.92 0.94
N MET A 85 -9.30 -11.49 0.08
CA MET A 85 -8.96 -10.84 -1.18
C MET A 85 -10.08 -11.03 -2.21
N ILE A 86 -10.72 -9.93 -2.59
CA ILE A 86 -11.82 -9.92 -3.58
C ILE A 86 -11.38 -9.46 -4.97
N TYR A 87 -10.18 -8.90 -5.09
CA TYR A 87 -9.58 -8.47 -6.35
C TYR A 87 -8.07 -8.61 -6.27
N ASP A 88 -7.49 -9.13 -7.34
CA ASP A 88 -6.04 -9.30 -7.49
C ASP A 88 -5.63 -8.93 -8.91
N TYR A 89 -4.83 -7.88 -9.04
CA TYR A 89 -4.37 -7.41 -10.34
C TYR A 89 -3.40 -8.40 -11.01
N TYR A 90 -2.71 -9.24 -10.23
CA TYR A 90 -1.81 -10.28 -10.74
C TYR A 90 -2.56 -11.30 -11.60
N ASN A 91 -3.84 -11.55 -11.30
CA ASN A 91 -4.69 -12.54 -11.94
C ASN A 91 -5.73 -11.91 -12.89
N ASP A 92 -5.69 -10.59 -13.10
CA ASP A 92 -6.62 -9.86 -13.98
C ASP A 92 -6.14 -9.86 -15.43
N PHE A 93 -6.09 -11.06 -16.04
CA PHE A 93 -5.67 -11.23 -17.43
C PHE A 93 -6.54 -10.46 -18.42
N LYS A 94 -7.82 -10.23 -18.10
CA LYS A 94 -8.73 -9.47 -18.98
C LYS A 94 -8.30 -8.02 -19.08
N LYS A 95 -7.94 -7.38 -17.97
CA LYS A 95 -7.50 -5.99 -17.93
C LYS A 95 -6.19 -5.76 -18.66
N TYR A 96 -5.30 -6.75 -18.66
CA TYR A 96 -3.99 -6.63 -19.27
C TYR A 96 -3.84 -7.41 -20.59
N ASN A 97 -4.96 -7.68 -21.29
CA ASN A 97 -4.97 -8.33 -22.59
C ASN A 97 -4.18 -9.66 -22.64
N GLY A 98 -4.26 -10.45 -21.57
CA GLY A 98 -3.54 -11.72 -21.42
C GLY A 98 -2.07 -11.58 -20.99
N LEU A 99 -1.56 -10.36 -20.85
CA LEU A 99 -0.17 -10.09 -20.45
C LEU A 99 -0.08 -9.82 -18.95
N MET A 100 0.66 -10.66 -18.25
CA MET A 100 0.91 -10.45 -16.83
C MET A 100 1.99 -9.36 -16.64
N PRO A 101 1.79 -8.36 -15.75
CA PRO A 101 2.83 -7.38 -15.45
C PRO A 101 4.16 -8.04 -15.01
N GLY A 102 5.29 -7.43 -15.37
CA GLY A 102 6.61 -8.08 -15.20
C GLY A 102 6.97 -8.39 -13.74
N GLU A 103 6.51 -7.55 -12.81
CA GLU A 103 6.72 -7.73 -11.37
C GLU A 103 5.99 -8.95 -10.78
N CYS A 104 4.99 -9.48 -11.49
CA CYS A 104 4.22 -10.67 -11.11
C CYS A 104 5.04 -11.96 -11.07
N SER A 105 6.10 -11.99 -11.86
CA SER A 105 7.04 -13.10 -11.86
C SER A 105 8.10 -13.02 -10.76
N LYS A 106 8.13 -11.93 -9.98
CA LYS A 106 9.16 -11.73 -8.95
C LYS A 106 8.80 -12.46 -7.66
N PRO A 107 9.79 -12.97 -6.92
CA PRO A 107 9.54 -13.59 -5.63
C PRO A 107 8.81 -12.64 -4.68
N GLN A 108 7.71 -13.12 -4.11
CA GLN A 108 6.90 -12.40 -3.12
C GLN A 108 7.46 -12.73 -1.73
N HIS A 109 8.61 -12.14 -1.38
CA HIS A 109 9.24 -12.26 -0.05
C HIS A 109 8.75 -11.19 0.93
#